data_AF-A0A961DD51-F1
#
_entry.id   AF-A0A961DD51-F1
#
_cell.length_a   1.000
_cell.length_b   1.000
_cell.length_c   1.000
_cell.angle_alpha   90.00
_cell.angle_beta   90.00
_cell.angle_gamma   90.00
#
_symmetry.space_group_name_H-M   'P 1'
#
loop_
_entity.id
_entity.type
_entity.pdbx_description
1 polymer ?
#
loop_
_entity_poly.entity_id
_entity_poly.type
_entity_poly.pdbx_seq_one_letter_code
_entity_poly.pdbx_strand_id
1 'polypeptide(L)'
;MPDSPERIPYVLIGSPAVRHIAIHDRMDGYAILWACAKAQEFIPARLVTGAPQPTSNNHMREQPLPDPKRFNSLRERIGYWETVLELNDPEIQLGAAVCAALNSYLHLIQQSSVAAQPKEFIRIITESAREWAEECFS
;
A
#
# COMPACT_ATOMS: atom_id res chain seq x y z
N MET A 1 12.86 27.85 -10.44
CA MET A 1 11.45 27.42 -10.46
C MET A 1 11.22 26.66 -9.17
N PRO A 2 10.15 26.91 -8.41
CA PRO A 2 9.93 26.18 -7.18
C PRO A 2 9.62 24.72 -7.54
N ASP A 3 10.34 23.80 -6.90
CA ASP A 3 10.15 22.37 -7.03
C ASP A 3 8.66 22.04 -6.83
N SER A 4 8.04 21.42 -7.84
CA SER A 4 6.70 20.85 -7.66
C SER A 4 6.80 19.84 -6.52
N PRO A 5 5.93 19.89 -5.50
CA PRO A 5 5.95 18.91 -4.43
C PRO A 5 5.87 17.53 -5.08
N GLU A 6 6.87 16.68 -4.81
CA GLU A 6 6.90 15.31 -5.30
C GLU A 6 5.55 14.68 -4.97
N ARG A 7 4.71 14.48 -6.00
CA ARG A 7 3.40 13.87 -5.81
C ARG A 7 3.65 12.45 -5.32
N ILE A 8 3.26 12.20 -4.07
CA ILE A 8 3.34 10.88 -3.45
C ILE A 8 2.69 9.89 -4.42
N PRO A 9 3.38 8.80 -4.82
CA PRO A 9 2.80 7.81 -5.70
C PRO A 9 1.54 7.20 -5.10
N TYR A 10 0.63 6.72 -5.94
CA TYR A 10 -0.64 6.18 -5.47
C TYR A 10 -1.23 5.14 -6.41
N VAL A 11 -2.11 4.28 -5.88
CA VAL A 11 -2.87 3.31 -6.65
C VAL A 11 -4.34 3.71 -6.72
N LEU A 12 -4.88 3.75 -7.93
CA LEU A 12 -6.31 3.86 -8.21
C LEU A 12 -6.89 2.45 -8.39
N ILE A 13 -7.97 2.14 -7.69
CA ILE A 13 -8.65 0.84 -7.75
C ILE A 13 -10.08 1.04 -8.25
N GLY A 14 -10.49 0.21 -9.21
CA GLY A 14 -11.78 0.25 -9.89
C GLY A 14 -11.73 0.93 -11.26
N SER A 15 -12.79 0.68 -12.06
CA SER A 15 -13.08 1.40 -13.31
C SER A 15 -14.59 1.61 -13.44
N PRO A 16 -15.14 2.79 -13.08
CA PRO A 16 -14.45 4.00 -12.61
C PRO A 16 -13.74 3.79 -11.26
N ALA A 17 -12.72 4.60 -10.97
CA ALA A 17 -11.94 4.45 -9.74
C ALA A 17 -12.82 4.76 -8.52
N VAL A 18 -12.89 3.81 -7.59
CA VAL A 18 -13.68 3.92 -6.35
C VAL A 18 -12.80 4.09 -5.11
N ARG A 19 -11.52 3.71 -5.19
CA ARG A 19 -10.57 3.82 -4.07
C ARG A 19 -9.24 4.39 -4.55
N HIS A 20 -8.61 5.16 -3.66
CA HIS A 20 -7.31 5.79 -3.86
C HIS A 20 -6.41 5.47 -2.66
N ILE A 21 -5.26 4.84 -2.91
CA ILE A 21 -4.31 4.44 -1.87
C ILE A 21 -2.97 5.14 -2.16
N ALA A 22 -2.60 6.09 -1.32
CA ALA A 22 -1.25 6.65 -1.34
C ALA A 22 -0.23 5.59 -0.93
N ILE A 23 0.90 5.51 -1.63
CA ILE A 23 1.96 4.55 -1.34
C ILE A 23 3.29 5.29 -1.09
N HIS A 24 4.00 4.84 -0.06
CA HIS A 24 5.31 5.37 0.29
C HIS A 24 6.44 4.45 -0.20
N ASP A 25 6.14 3.16 -0.38
CA ASP A 25 7.04 2.16 -0.96
C ASP A 25 6.46 1.70 -2.31
N ARG A 26 7.29 1.74 -3.34
CA ARG A 26 6.90 1.29 -4.69
C ARG A 26 6.53 -0.19 -4.72
N MET A 27 7.08 -1.01 -3.82
CA MET A 27 6.69 -2.42 -3.70
C MET A 27 5.24 -2.59 -3.26
N ASP A 28 4.70 -1.71 -2.42
CA ASP A 28 3.28 -1.76 -2.05
C ASP A 28 2.40 -1.45 -3.25
N GLY A 29 2.82 -0.52 -4.11
CA GLY A 29 2.15 -0.26 -5.38
C GLY A 29 2.02 -1.52 -6.23
N TYR A 30 3.12 -2.25 -6.42
CA TYR A 30 3.10 -3.51 -7.16
C TYR A 30 2.31 -4.60 -6.44
N ALA A 31 2.39 -4.68 -5.12
CA ALA A 31 1.65 -5.65 -4.33
C ALA A 31 0.13 -5.44 -4.46
N ILE A 32 -0.34 -4.19 -4.37
CA ILE A 32 -1.76 -3.83 -4.54
C ILE A 32 -2.22 -4.19 -5.96
N LEU A 33 -1.42 -3.88 -6.99
CA LEU A 33 -1.75 -4.26 -8.38
C LEU A 33 -1.94 -5.78 -8.52
N TRP A 34 -1.01 -6.55 -7.96
CA TRP A 34 -1.08 -8.01 -7.96
C TRP A 34 -2.28 -8.54 -7.17
N ALA A 35 -2.52 -8.03 -5.96
CA ALA A 35 -3.66 -8.42 -5.13
C ALA A 35 -5.00 -8.14 -5.85
N CYS A 36 -5.15 -6.96 -6.45
CA CYS A 36 -6.33 -6.64 -7.27
C CYS A 36 -6.47 -7.55 -8.50
N ALA A 37 -5.36 -8.01 -9.08
CA ALA A 37 -5.37 -8.92 -10.23
C ALA A 37 -5.68 -10.38 -9.85
N LYS A 38 -5.44 -10.76 -8.58
CA LYS A 38 -5.58 -12.12 -8.05
C LYS A 38 -6.78 -12.33 -7.14
N ALA A 39 -7.47 -11.25 -6.77
CA ALA A 39 -8.79 -11.31 -6.16
C ALA A 39 -9.73 -12.25 -6.95
N GLN A 40 -10.69 -12.85 -6.23
CA GLN A 40 -11.65 -13.81 -6.79
C GLN A 40 -12.33 -13.25 -8.05
N GLU A 41 -12.75 -11.98 -7.99
CA GLU A 41 -13.10 -11.19 -9.16
C GLU A 41 -11.99 -10.19 -9.46
N PHE A 42 -11.61 -10.08 -10.74
CA PHE A 42 -10.57 -9.14 -11.14
C PHE A 42 -10.99 -7.69 -10.89
N ILE A 43 -10.16 -6.97 -10.16
CA ILE A 43 -10.36 -5.56 -9.86
C ILE A 43 -9.36 -4.73 -10.69
N PRO A 44 -9.81 -3.89 -11.64
CA PRO A 44 -8.90 -3.03 -12.39
C PRO A 44 -8.16 -2.08 -11.46
N ALA A 45 -6.84 -2.00 -11.55
CA ALA A 45 -6.04 -1.08 -10.74
C ALA A 45 -4.92 -0.43 -11.56
N ARG A 46 -4.54 0.80 -11.19
CA ARG A 46 -3.49 1.59 -11.85
C ARG A 46 -2.60 2.27 -10.82
N LEU A 47 -1.30 1.99 -10.89
CA LEU A 47 -0.25 2.67 -10.13
C LEU A 47 0.19 3.93 -10.87
N VAL A 48 -0.05 5.08 -10.25
CA VAL A 48 0.39 6.39 -10.72
C VAL A 48 1.65 6.78 -9.94
N THR A 49 2.72 7.07 -10.68
CA THR A 49 3.99 7.56 -10.13
C THR A 49 4.40 8.80 -10.93
N GLY A 50 5.51 9.46 -10.56
CA GLY A 50 6.09 10.52 -11.39
C GLY A 50 6.58 10.05 -12.78
N ALA A 51 6.59 8.74 -13.05
CA ALA A 51 6.96 8.17 -14.34
C ALA A 51 5.89 8.44 -15.44
N PRO A 52 6.28 8.50 -16.72
CA PRO A 52 5.43 9.01 -17.80
C PRO A 52 4.18 8.17 -18.12
N GLN A 53 4.07 6.92 -17.66
CA GLN A 53 2.86 6.11 -17.86
C GLN A 53 2.47 5.32 -16.59
N PRO A 54 1.20 5.37 -16.17
CA PRO A 54 0.69 4.53 -15.10
C PRO A 54 0.84 3.04 -15.42
N THR A 55 1.21 2.23 -14.43
CA THR A 55 1.27 0.78 -14.58
C THR A 55 -0.07 0.17 -14.20
N SER A 56 -0.70 -0.60 -15.09
CA SER A 56 -1.95 -1.32 -14.81
C SER A 56 -1.71 -2.78 -14.45
N ASN A 57 -2.69 -3.41 -13.80
CA ASN A 57 -2.62 -4.80 -13.37
C ASN A 57 -3.18 -5.83 -14.37
N ASN A 58 -3.63 -5.41 -15.56
CA ASN A 58 -4.29 -6.31 -16.53
C ASN A 58 -3.44 -7.55 -16.87
N HIS A 59 -2.16 -7.36 -17.14
CA HIS A 59 -1.25 -8.45 -17.52
C HIS A 59 -0.92 -9.39 -16.34
N MET A 60 -1.08 -8.94 -15.10
CA MET A 60 -0.75 -9.73 -13.90
C MET A 60 -1.79 -10.82 -13.63
N ARG A 61 -2.99 -10.70 -14.22
CA ARG A 61 -4.07 -11.69 -14.07
C ARG A 61 -3.62 -13.08 -14.50
N GLU A 62 -2.90 -13.17 -15.62
CA GLU A 62 -2.47 -14.44 -16.21
C GLU A 62 -1.08 -14.88 -15.74
N GLN A 63 -0.31 -13.99 -15.10
CA GLN A 63 1.02 -14.32 -14.60
C GLN A 63 0.98 -15.08 -13.27
N PRO A 64 1.89 -16.02 -13.02
CA PRO A 64 2.00 -16.66 -11.70
C PRO A 64 2.49 -15.65 -10.67
N LEU A 65 2.00 -15.76 -9.43
CA LEU A 65 2.50 -14.95 -8.31
C LEU A 65 4.04 -15.00 -8.23
N PRO A 66 4.72 -13.90 -7.87
CA PRO A 66 6.18 -13.83 -7.79
C PRO A 66 6.79 -14.99 -6.99
N ASP A 67 7.90 -15.55 -7.47
CA ASP A 67 8.59 -16.66 -6.81
C ASP A 67 9.01 -16.26 -5.38
N PRO A 68 8.52 -16.95 -4.33
CA PRO A 68 8.84 -16.61 -2.95
C PRO A 68 10.33 -16.71 -2.63
N LYS A 69 11.11 -17.56 -3.34
CA LYS A 69 12.56 -17.67 -3.12
C LYS A 69 13.32 -16.42 -3.52
N ARG A 70 12.77 -15.62 -4.43
CA ARG A 70 13.39 -14.40 -4.98
C ARG A 70 12.70 -13.13 -4.50
N PHE A 71 11.39 -13.20 -4.26
CA PHE A 71 10.55 -12.05 -3.99
C PHE A 71 9.66 -12.28 -2.76
N ASN A 72 10.23 -12.86 -1.69
CA ASN A 72 9.49 -13.20 -0.47
C ASN A 72 8.68 -12.01 0.07
N SER A 73 9.34 -10.85 0.25
CA SER A 73 8.70 -9.64 0.79
C SER A 73 7.59 -9.09 -0.11
N LEU A 74 7.70 -9.24 -1.43
CA LEU A 74 6.63 -8.84 -2.35
C LEU A 74 5.44 -9.78 -2.22
N ARG A 75 5.68 -11.09 -2.09
CA ARG A 75 4.61 -12.09 -1.95
C ARG A 75 3.86 -11.96 -0.63
N GLU A 76 4.57 -11.68 0.47
CA GLU A 76 3.97 -11.36 1.77
C GLU A 76 3.06 -10.13 1.67
N ARG A 77 3.53 -9.06 1.02
CA ARG A 77 2.73 -7.84 0.79
C ARG A 77 1.53 -8.09 -0.13
N ILE A 78 1.63 -8.98 -1.11
CA ILE A 78 0.49 -9.36 -1.95
C ILE A 78 -0.58 -10.04 -1.09
N GLY A 79 -0.23 -11.08 -0.32
CA GLY A 79 -1.19 -11.79 0.53
C GLY A 79 -1.83 -10.88 1.59
N TYR A 80 -1.05 -9.92 2.08
CA TYR A 80 -1.57 -8.86 2.93
C TYR A 80 -2.66 -8.03 2.22
N TRP A 81 -2.37 -7.46 1.05
CA TRP A 81 -3.34 -6.65 0.32
C TRP A 81 -4.54 -7.46 -0.19
N GLU A 82 -4.37 -8.75 -0.51
CA GLU A 82 -5.49 -9.65 -0.83
C GLU A 82 -6.47 -9.73 0.34
N THR A 83 -5.95 -9.97 1.55
CA THR A 83 -6.75 -10.00 2.79
C THR A 83 -7.54 -8.69 2.99
N VAL A 84 -6.89 -7.56 2.76
CA VAL A 84 -7.47 -6.22 2.93
C VAL A 84 -8.57 -5.93 1.90
N LEU A 85 -8.43 -6.44 0.69
CA LEU A 85 -9.40 -6.28 -0.38
C LEU A 85 -10.61 -7.19 -0.19
N GLU A 86 -10.39 -8.42 0.28
CA GLU A 86 -11.46 -9.41 0.49
C GLU A 86 -12.41 -9.02 1.61
N LEU A 87 -11.88 -8.52 2.72
CA LEU A 87 -12.69 -8.33 3.90
C LEU A 87 -13.64 -7.13 3.79
N ASN A 88 -13.37 -6.20 2.86
CA ASN A 88 -14.14 -4.96 2.65
C ASN A 88 -14.50 -4.24 3.97
N ASP A 89 -13.69 -4.50 5.00
CA ASP A 89 -13.92 -4.17 6.39
C ASP A 89 -13.02 -2.98 6.71
N PRO A 90 -13.61 -1.86 7.14
CA PRO A 90 -12.83 -0.67 7.42
C PRO A 90 -11.79 -0.84 8.55
N GLU A 91 -12.01 -1.73 9.52
CA GLU A 91 -11.02 -2.03 10.58
C GLU A 91 -9.80 -2.77 10.01
N ILE A 92 -10.01 -3.61 9.01
CA ILE A 92 -8.94 -4.39 8.37
C ILE A 92 -8.17 -3.53 7.37
N GLN A 93 -8.86 -2.56 6.74
CA GLN A 93 -8.22 -1.49 5.96
C GLN A 93 -7.43 -0.50 6.83
N LEU A 94 -7.76 -0.37 8.11
CA LEU A 94 -6.97 0.36 9.10
C LEU A 94 -5.73 -0.43 9.52
N GLY A 95 -5.89 -1.71 9.87
CA GLY A 95 -4.77 -2.62 10.17
C GLY A 95 -3.77 -2.65 9.00
N ALA A 96 -4.30 -2.86 7.80
CA ALA A 96 -4.06 -2.08 6.60
C ALA A 96 -2.92 -1.05 6.52
N ALA A 97 -3.35 0.19 6.69
CA ALA A 97 -2.49 1.35 6.67
C ALA A 97 -1.42 1.26 7.77
N VAL A 98 -1.78 0.73 8.95
CA VAL A 98 -0.87 0.62 10.10
C VAL A 98 0.32 -0.30 9.82
N CYS A 99 0.11 -1.52 9.29
CA CYS A 99 1.25 -2.40 8.99
C CYS A 99 2.09 -1.90 7.80
N ALA A 100 1.47 -1.27 6.79
CA ALA A 100 2.22 -0.65 5.69
C ALA A 100 3.11 0.51 6.19
N ALA A 101 2.58 1.33 7.12
CA ALA A 101 3.32 2.41 7.74
C ALA A 101 4.41 1.90 8.70
N LEU A 102 4.16 0.83 9.46
CA LEU A 102 5.16 0.14 10.28
C LEU A 102 6.30 -0.45 9.43
N ASN A 103 5.96 -1.09 8.30
CA ASN A 103 6.96 -1.63 7.37
C ASN A 103 7.80 -0.53 6.71
N SER A 104 7.17 0.59 6.35
CA SER A 104 7.85 1.78 5.84
C SER A 104 8.82 2.35 6.88
N TYR A 105 8.43 2.35 8.16
CA TYR A 105 9.31 2.78 9.24
C TYR A 105 10.46 1.83 9.51
N LEU A 106 10.24 0.52 9.49
CA LEU A 106 11.33 -0.46 9.61
C LEU A 106 12.34 -0.29 8.46
N HIS A 107 11.88 0.04 7.26
CA HIS A 107 12.75 0.38 6.14
C HIS A 107 13.53 1.69 6.37
N LEU A 108 12.87 2.73 6.90
CA LEU A 108 13.50 4.01 7.24
C LEU A 108 14.49 3.89 8.42
N ILE A 109 14.22 3.02 9.39
CA ILE A 109 15.13 2.70 10.51
C ILE A 109 16.43 2.09 9.98
N GLN A 110 16.35 1.21 8.99
CA GLN A 110 17.53 0.58 8.40
C GLN A 110 18.41 1.57 7.60
N GLN A 111 17.87 2.74 7.22
CA GLN A 111 18.56 3.73 6.38
C GLN A 111 18.99 5.00 7.11
N SER A 112 18.55 5.23 8.36
CA SER A 112 18.83 6.49 9.07
C SER A 112 18.95 6.29 10.58
N SER A 113 19.99 6.88 11.17
CA SER A 113 20.22 6.96 12.62
C SER A 113 19.14 7.75 13.38
N VAL A 114 18.14 8.30 12.68
CA VAL A 114 16.98 9.03 13.22
C VAL A 114 15.88 8.08 13.74
N ALA A 115 16.09 6.76 13.63
CA ALA A 115 15.32 5.68 14.26
C ALA A 115 15.27 5.67 15.80
N ALA A 116 15.69 6.74 16.48
CA ALA A 116 16.07 6.70 17.88
C ALA A 116 14.89 6.60 18.87
N GLN A 117 13.63 6.64 18.41
CA GLN A 117 12.46 6.61 19.30
C GLN A 117 11.31 5.73 18.78
N PRO A 118 11.47 4.39 18.78
CA PRO A 118 10.44 3.44 18.32
C PRO A 118 9.10 3.61 19.05
N LYS A 119 9.14 3.97 20.34
CA LYS A 119 7.94 4.20 21.15
C LYS A 119 7.14 5.40 20.67
N GLU A 120 7.83 6.47 20.30
CA GLU A 120 7.19 7.69 19.82
C GLU A 120 6.57 7.49 18.44
N PHE A 121 7.25 6.73 17.58
CA PHE A 121 6.71 6.35 16.29
C PHE A 121 5.44 5.48 16.40
N ILE A 122 5.47 4.44 17.24
CA ILE A 122 4.29 3.59 17.48
C ILE A 122 3.13 4.43 18.03
N ARG A 123 3.41 5.37 18.94
CA ARG A 123 2.41 6.28 19.50
C ARG A 123 1.75 7.12 18.40
N ILE A 124 2.55 7.79 17.56
CA ILE A 124 2.06 8.64 16.47
C ILE A 124 1.22 7.83 15.48
N ILE A 125 1.69 6.66 15.05
CA ILE A 125 0.91 5.80 14.15
C ILE A 125 -0.42 5.37 14.76
N THR A 126 -0.41 5.01 16.05
CA THR A 126 -1.62 4.56 16.75
C THR A 126 -2.62 5.71 16.91
N GLU A 127 -2.15 6.92 17.20
CA GLU A 127 -2.98 8.12 17.32
C GLU A 127 -3.56 8.52 15.97
N SER A 128 -2.75 8.62 14.91
CA SER A 128 -3.25 8.93 13.57
C SER A 128 -4.21 7.86 13.03
N ALA A 129 -4.00 6.58 13.38
CA ALA A 129 -4.93 5.50 13.06
C ALA A 129 -6.28 5.67 13.79
N ARG A 130 -6.27 6.12 15.05
CA ARG A 130 -7.49 6.42 15.80
C ARG A 130 -8.22 7.64 15.25
N GLU A 131 -7.52 8.74 15.02
CA GLU A 131 -8.12 9.98 14.51
C GLU A 131 -8.81 9.73 13.16
N TRP A 132 -8.16 8.99 12.26
CA TRP A 132 -8.75 8.60 10.99
C TRP A 132 -9.98 7.70 11.16
N ALA A 133 -9.94 6.75 12.10
CA ALA A 133 -11.09 5.90 12.39
C ALA A 133 -12.27 6.72 12.93
N GLU A 134 -12.01 7.69 13.80
CA GLU A 134 -13.05 8.60 14.31
C GLU A 134 -13.66 9.44 13.19
N GLU A 135 -12.87 9.99 12.27
CA GLU A 135 -13.37 10.77 11.13
C GLU A 135 -14.17 9.94 10.12
N CYS A 136 -13.90 8.64 9.98
CA CYS A 136 -14.55 7.78 8.99
C CYS A 136 -15.81 7.06 9.51
N PHE A 137 -15.93 6.87 10.83
CA PHE A 137 -17.02 6.07 11.44
C PHE A 137 -17.89 6.85 12.44
N SER A 138 -17.70 8.16 12.55
CA SER A 138 -18.59 9.09 13.27
C SER A 138 -19.44 9.92 12.31
#